data_AF-A0A327SP15-F1
#
_entry.id   AF-A0A327SP15-F1
#
_cell.length_a   1.000
_cell.length_b   1.000
_cell.length_c   1.000
_cell.angle_alpha   90.00
_cell.angle_beta   90.00
_cell.angle_gamma   90.00
#
_symmetry.space_group_name_H-M   'P 1'
#
loop_
_entity.id
_entity.type
_entity.pdbx_description
1 polymer ?
#
loop_
_entity_poly.entity_id
_entity_poly.type
_entity_poly.pdbx_seq_one_letter_code
_entity_poly.pdbx_strand_id
1 'polypeptide(L)'
;MPYLYLAESYNELDLLTKLVYKIENIERPLKELSEEHYLSAELQRIRFSASRDILIFGVHADKYLNFHLCQVYGLHIRIIDILKYLEDKMYLCEREAYVYKYCKIFHLEMGSLAVFYEKLGKMIVGYEDR
;
A
#
# COMPACT_ATOMS: atom_id res chain seq x y z
N MET A 1 12.75 -23.30 -8.28
CA MET A 1 13.00 -21.85 -8.06
C MET A 1 11.90 -21.15 -7.23
N PRO A 2 11.40 -21.67 -6.09
CA PRO A 2 10.39 -20.97 -5.30
C PRO A 2 10.92 -19.73 -4.53
N TYR A 3 12.21 -19.71 -4.19
CA TYR A 3 12.83 -18.60 -3.46
C TYR A 3 12.97 -17.30 -4.27
N LEU A 4 13.12 -17.40 -5.61
CA LEU A 4 13.18 -16.23 -6.49
C LEU A 4 11.81 -15.54 -6.53
N TYR A 5 10.74 -16.30 -6.77
CA TYR A 5 9.36 -15.78 -6.74
C TYR A 5 9.03 -15.19 -5.37
N LEU A 6 9.45 -15.81 -4.27
CA LEU A 6 9.23 -15.26 -2.93
C LEU A 6 9.91 -13.90 -2.73
N ALA A 7 11.15 -13.74 -3.20
CA ALA A 7 11.88 -12.48 -3.11
C ALA A 7 11.28 -11.39 -4.01
N GLU A 8 10.84 -11.73 -5.23
CA GLU A 8 10.15 -10.81 -6.13
C GLU A 8 8.81 -10.37 -5.54
N SER A 9 8.03 -11.32 -5.03
CA SER A 9 6.76 -11.08 -4.34
C SER A 9 6.94 -10.18 -3.12
N TYR A 10 8.01 -10.31 -2.34
CA TYR A 10 8.27 -9.41 -1.19
C TYR A 10 8.64 -7.98 -1.58
N ASN A 11 9.03 -7.73 -2.83
CA ASN A 11 9.33 -6.39 -3.33
C ASN A 11 8.13 -5.73 -4.02
N GLU A 12 6.96 -6.36 -4.03
CA GLU A 12 5.82 -5.92 -4.82
C GLU A 12 5.26 -4.54 -4.39
N LEU A 13 5.50 -4.14 -3.13
CA LEU A 13 5.09 -2.85 -2.56
C LEU A 13 6.16 -1.74 -2.65
N ASP A 14 7.29 -1.99 -3.33
CA ASP A 14 8.43 -1.05 -3.39
C ASP A 14 8.03 0.31 -4.00
N LEU A 15 7.21 0.32 -5.06
CA LEU A 15 6.75 1.56 -5.68
C LEU A 15 5.87 2.39 -4.73
N LEU A 16 4.90 1.75 -4.05
CA LEU A 16 4.06 2.43 -3.06
C LEU A 16 4.89 3.03 -1.92
N THR A 17 5.87 2.26 -1.45
CA THR A 17 6.83 2.70 -0.44
C THR A 17 7.57 3.96 -0.91
N LYS A 18 8.13 3.93 -2.13
CA LYS A 18 8.81 5.08 -2.75
C LYS A 18 7.90 6.30 -2.87
N LEU A 19 6.64 6.12 -3.25
CA LEU A 19 5.68 7.23 -3.37
C LEU A 19 5.39 7.87 -2.01
N VAL A 20 5.18 7.08 -0.95
CA VAL A 20 4.98 7.62 0.41
C VAL A 20 6.21 8.40 0.86
N TYR A 21 7.42 7.86 0.68
CA TYR A 21 8.66 8.58 0.99
C TYR A 21 8.82 9.88 0.17
N LYS A 22 8.47 9.86 -1.12
CA LYS A 22 8.51 11.06 -1.97
C LYS A 22 7.53 12.12 -1.48
N ILE A 23 6.32 11.74 -1.05
CA ILE A 23 5.31 12.67 -0.54
C ILE A 23 5.76 13.32 0.77
N GLU A 24 6.38 12.56 1.67
CA GLU A 24 6.94 13.12 2.91
C GLU A 24 8.02 14.18 2.65
N ASN A 25 8.87 13.93 1.65
CA ASN A 25 10.01 14.76 1.32
C ASN A 25 9.76 15.70 0.13
N ILE A 26 8.49 15.95 -0.20
CA ILE A 26 8.15 16.81 -1.34
C ILE A 26 8.69 18.22 -1.08
N GLU A 27 9.56 18.71 -1.94
CA GLU A 27 9.93 20.14 -1.98
C GLU A 27 9.02 20.92 -2.94
N ARG A 28 8.50 20.25 -3.97
CA ARG A 28 7.60 20.81 -5.00
C ARG A 28 6.55 19.77 -5.44
N PRO A 29 5.39 20.19 -5.98
CA PRO A 29 4.37 19.29 -6.52
C PRO A 29 4.95 18.27 -7.53
N LEU A 30 4.66 16.99 -7.36
CA LEU A 30 5.12 15.92 -8.26
C LEU A 30 4.21 15.82 -9.49
N LYS A 31 4.80 15.81 -10.68
CA LYS A 31 4.06 15.56 -11.94
C LYS A 31 3.47 14.15 -12.00
N GLU A 32 4.14 13.16 -11.42
CA GLU A 32 3.74 11.74 -11.43
C GLU A 32 2.38 11.52 -10.73
N LEU A 33 2.10 12.29 -9.66
CA LEU A 33 0.83 12.24 -8.95
C LEU A 33 -0.31 13.00 -9.68
N SER A 34 0.01 13.78 -10.72
CA SER A 34 -1.00 14.44 -11.53
C SER A 34 -1.69 13.50 -12.53
N GLU A 35 -1.12 12.30 -12.74
CA GLU A 35 -1.77 11.26 -13.54
C GLU A 35 -2.92 10.65 -12.74
N GLU A 36 -4.14 10.99 -13.14
CA GLU A 36 -5.39 10.75 -12.41
C GLU A 36 -5.67 9.26 -12.10
N HIS A 37 -4.94 8.33 -12.72
CA HIS A 37 -5.17 6.88 -12.61
C HIS A 37 -3.93 6.06 -12.21
N TYR A 38 -2.76 6.69 -12.05
CA TYR A 38 -1.50 5.96 -11.82
C TYR A 38 -1.53 5.11 -10.55
N LEU A 39 -1.96 5.70 -9.43
CA LEU A 39 -2.04 5.00 -8.14
C LEU A 39 -3.05 3.84 -8.16
N SER A 40 -4.21 4.05 -8.79
CA SER A 40 -5.25 3.02 -8.90
C SER A 40 -4.78 1.82 -9.73
N ALA A 41 -4.09 2.08 -10.84
CA ALA A 41 -3.51 1.03 -11.67
C ALA A 41 -2.46 0.20 -10.91
N GLU A 42 -1.62 0.85 -10.11
CA GLU A 42 -0.60 0.17 -9.32
C GLU A 42 -1.19 -0.71 -8.21
N LEU A 43 -2.23 -0.22 -7.53
CA LEU A 43 -2.94 -1.02 -6.52
C LEU A 43 -3.64 -2.22 -7.15
N GLN A 44 -4.21 -2.03 -8.34
CA GLN A 44 -4.81 -3.13 -9.08
C GLN A 44 -3.76 -4.19 -9.47
N ARG A 45 -2.56 -3.76 -9.91
CA ARG A 45 -1.42 -4.66 -10.18
C ARG A 45 -1.06 -5.48 -8.94
N ILE A 46 -0.88 -4.82 -7.79
CA ILE A 46 -0.54 -5.48 -6.52
C ILE A 46 -1.61 -6.50 -6.12
N ARG A 47 -2.89 -6.15 -6.22
CA ARG A 47 -4.00 -7.07 -5.90
C ARG A 47 -4.02 -8.31 -6.79
N PHE A 48 -3.79 -8.14 -8.09
CA PHE A 48 -3.70 -9.27 -9.02
C PHE A 48 -2.50 -10.16 -8.72
N SER A 49 -1.35 -9.55 -8.43
CA SER A 49 -0.13 -10.26 -8.06
C SER A 49 -0.34 -11.09 -6.79
N ALA A 50 -0.83 -10.47 -5.71
CA ALA A 50 -1.13 -11.13 -4.45
C ALA A 50 -2.10 -12.31 -4.58
N SER A 51 -3.12 -12.18 -5.44
CA SER A 51 -4.07 -13.28 -5.68
C SER A 51 -3.39 -14.50 -6.33
N ARG A 52 -2.40 -14.26 -7.21
CA ARG A 52 -1.62 -15.32 -7.86
C ARG A 52 -0.59 -15.92 -6.93
N ASP A 53 0.09 -15.07 -6.17
CA ASP A 53 1.17 -15.44 -5.26
C ASP A 53 0.69 -16.39 -4.16
N ILE A 54 -0.54 -16.21 -3.68
CA ILE A 54 -1.17 -17.15 -2.74
C ILE A 54 -1.23 -18.58 -3.30
N LEU A 55 -1.59 -18.73 -4.58
CA LEU A 55 -1.66 -20.04 -5.24
C LEU A 55 -0.27 -20.66 -5.40
N ILE A 56 0.76 -19.83 -5.60
CA ILE A 56 2.15 -20.26 -5.76
C ILE A 56 2.74 -20.69 -4.42
N PHE A 57 2.46 -19.95 -3.34
CA PHE A 57 3.05 -20.18 -2.03
C PHE A 57 2.31 -21.23 -1.18
N GLY A 58 1.04 -21.52 -1.48
CA GLY A 58 0.28 -22.59 -0.83
C GLY A 58 0.34 -22.50 0.69
N VAL A 59 0.93 -23.51 1.33
CA VAL A 59 1.11 -23.60 2.81
C VAL A 59 1.99 -22.51 3.43
N HIS A 60 2.65 -21.67 2.62
CA HIS A 60 3.46 -20.54 3.07
C HIS A 60 2.85 -19.18 2.73
N ALA A 61 1.63 -19.17 2.18
CA ALA A 61 0.93 -17.95 1.82
C ALA A 61 0.62 -17.07 3.05
N ASP A 62 0.49 -17.67 4.24
CA ASP A 62 0.35 -16.97 5.52
C ASP A 62 1.52 -16.00 5.78
N LYS A 63 2.77 -16.44 5.56
CA LYS A 63 3.97 -15.63 5.74
C LYS A 63 4.03 -14.48 4.76
N TYR A 64 3.70 -14.76 3.50
CA TYR A 64 3.61 -13.75 2.44
C TYR A 64 2.58 -12.68 2.78
N LEU A 65 1.37 -13.10 3.17
CA LEU A 65 0.27 -12.20 3.52
C LEU A 65 0.60 -11.35 4.74
N ASN A 66 1.11 -11.95 5.80
CA ASN A 66 1.48 -11.23 7.02
C ASN A 66 2.56 -10.20 6.76
N PHE A 67 3.59 -10.53 5.96
CA PHE A 67 4.62 -9.59 5.57
C PHE A 67 4.03 -8.37 4.84
N HIS A 68 3.19 -8.60 3.83
CA HIS A 68 2.59 -7.53 3.04
C HIS A 68 1.61 -6.69 3.86
N LEU A 69 0.78 -7.32 4.69
CA LEU A 69 -0.17 -6.63 5.53
C LEU A 69 0.55 -5.71 6.53
N CYS A 70 1.63 -6.18 7.16
CA CYS A 70 2.49 -5.36 8.02
C CYS A 70 3.07 -4.16 7.28
N GLN A 71 3.56 -4.35 6.04
CA GLN A 71 4.08 -3.25 5.23
C GLN A 71 3.00 -2.22 4.88
N VAL A 72 1.82 -2.69 4.42
CA VAL A 72 0.69 -1.81 4.09
C VAL A 72 0.25 -1.01 5.32
N TYR A 73 0.11 -1.63 6.48
CA TYR A 73 -0.20 -0.89 7.71
C TYR A 73 0.87 0.11 8.10
N GLY A 74 2.16 -0.26 7.98
CA GLY A 74 3.27 0.66 8.25
C GLY A 74 3.20 1.91 7.38
N LEU A 75 2.93 1.74 6.08
CA LEU A 75 2.73 2.87 5.16
C LEU A 75 1.46 3.67 5.51
N HIS A 76 0.37 2.98 5.86
CA HIS A 76 -0.90 3.62 6.18
C HIS A 76 -0.81 4.49 7.43
N ILE A 77 -0.16 4.01 8.48
CA ILE A 77 0.10 4.75 9.72
C ILE A 77 0.88 6.04 9.41
N ARG A 78 1.95 5.95 8.61
CA ARG A 78 2.72 7.14 8.22
C ARG A 78 1.89 8.17 7.49
N ILE A 79 1.02 7.73 6.57
CA ILE A 79 0.10 8.63 5.88
C ILE A 79 -0.86 9.31 6.88
N ILE A 80 -1.39 8.57 7.84
CA ILE A 80 -2.27 9.10 8.90
C ILE A 80 -1.53 10.13 9.75
N ASP A 81 -0.28 9.87 10.12
CA ASP A 81 0.54 10.80 10.91
C ASP A 81 0.76 12.13 10.15
N ILE A 82 1.04 12.07 8.85
CA ILE A 82 1.15 13.26 7.99
C ILE A 82 -0.17 14.02 7.95
N LEU A 83 -1.29 13.32 7.72
CA LEU A 83 -2.61 13.94 7.67
C LEU A 83 -2.95 14.66 8.97
N LYS A 84 -2.75 13.99 10.10
CA LYS A 84 -3.00 14.57 11.43
C LYS A 84 -2.16 15.83 11.66
N TYR A 85 -0.87 15.76 11.35
CA TYR A 85 0.03 16.92 11.47
C TYR A 85 -0.42 18.11 10.61
N LEU A 86 -0.98 17.86 9.42
CA LEU A 86 -1.49 18.91 8.55
C LEU A 86 -2.86 19.44 9.03
N GLU A 87 -3.75 18.59 9.53
CA GLU A 87 -5.05 19.02 10.09
C GLU A 87 -4.92 19.89 11.33
N ASP A 88 -3.87 19.68 12.12
CA ASP A 88 -3.58 20.49 13.30
C ASP A 88 -3.12 21.93 12.95
N LYS A 89 -2.85 22.24 11.67
CA LYS A 89 -2.45 23.58 11.22
C LYS A 89 -3.67 24.45 10.92
N MET A 90 -3.67 25.69 11.42
CA MET A 90 -4.74 26.66 11.12
C MET A 90 -4.79 27.08 9.64
N TYR A 91 -3.65 27.09 8.95
CA TYR A 91 -3.54 27.45 7.54
C TYR A 91 -2.55 26.53 6.83
N LEU A 92 -2.91 26.08 5.62
CA LEU A 92 -2.07 25.26 4.77
C LEU A 92 -1.49 26.12 3.64
N CYS A 93 -0.17 26.10 3.45
CA CYS A 93 0.45 26.64 2.25
C CYS A 93 0.18 25.72 1.03
N GLU A 94 0.46 26.19 -0.19
CA GLU A 94 0.18 25.44 -1.43
C GLU A 94 0.79 24.03 -1.42
N ARG A 95 2.02 23.90 -0.93
CA ARG A 95 2.70 22.60 -0.73
C ARG A 95 1.90 21.69 0.21
N GLU A 96 1.47 22.22 1.35
CA GLU A 96 0.77 21.45 2.37
C GLU A 96 -0.62 21.03 1.90
N ALA A 97 -1.32 21.90 1.19
CA ALA A 97 -2.60 21.58 0.55
C ALA A 97 -2.44 20.46 -0.49
N TYR A 98 -1.35 20.50 -1.28
CA TYR A 98 -1.01 19.43 -2.22
C TYR A 98 -0.75 18.10 -1.50
N VAL A 99 0.13 18.10 -0.49
CA VAL A 99 0.44 16.89 0.30
C VAL A 99 -0.83 16.33 0.94
N TYR A 100 -1.64 17.19 1.55
CA TYR A 100 -2.90 16.80 2.18
C TYR A 100 -3.86 16.11 1.20
N LYS A 101 -4.05 16.69 0.00
CA LYS A 101 -4.88 16.11 -1.06
C LYS A 101 -4.44 14.69 -1.39
N TYR A 102 -3.15 14.48 -1.64
CA TYR A 102 -2.64 13.17 -2.05
C TYR A 102 -2.58 12.18 -0.90
N CYS A 103 -2.19 12.59 0.30
CA CYS A 103 -2.25 11.75 1.48
C CYS A 103 -3.67 11.24 1.75
N LYS A 104 -4.72 12.04 1.50
CA LYS A 104 -6.11 11.56 1.59
C LYS A 104 -6.42 10.45 0.60
N ILE A 105 -5.99 10.58 -0.65
CA ILE A 105 -6.16 9.55 -1.67
C ILE A 105 -5.43 8.27 -1.24
N PHE A 106 -4.14 8.40 -0.88
CA PHE A 106 -3.34 7.28 -0.39
C PHE A 106 -3.94 6.62 0.85
N HIS A 107 -4.50 7.38 1.78
CA HIS A 107 -5.14 6.85 2.98
C HIS A 107 -6.31 5.92 2.64
N LEU A 108 -7.20 6.34 1.73
CA LEU A 108 -8.33 5.53 1.28
C LEU A 108 -7.86 4.26 0.57
N GLU A 109 -6.90 4.42 -0.33
CA GLU A 109 -6.37 3.32 -1.13
C GLU A 109 -5.60 2.27 -0.30
N MET A 110 -4.77 2.71 0.65
CA MET A 110 -4.07 1.82 1.57
C MET A 110 -5.03 1.06 2.48
N GLY A 111 -6.08 1.73 2.98
CA GLY A 111 -7.13 1.06 3.74
C GLY A 111 -7.84 -0.01 2.91
N SER A 112 -8.13 0.29 1.64
CA SER A 112 -8.73 -0.66 0.70
C SER A 112 -7.83 -1.87 0.44
N LEU A 113 -6.51 -1.64 0.30
CA LEU A 113 -5.52 -2.69 0.12
C LEU A 113 -5.32 -3.57 1.37
N ALA A 114 -5.33 -2.98 2.57
CA ALA A 114 -5.23 -3.71 3.82
C ALA A 114 -6.42 -4.68 3.99
N VAL A 115 -7.65 -4.18 3.78
CA VAL A 115 -8.87 -5.00 3.83
C VAL A 115 -8.83 -6.13 2.80
N PHE A 116 -8.24 -5.89 1.63
CA PHE A 116 -8.05 -6.93 0.62
C PHE A 116 -7.12 -8.06 1.10
N TYR A 117 -5.95 -7.73 1.65
CA TYR A 117 -5.03 -8.73 2.21
C TYR A 117 -5.63 -9.50 3.38
N GLU A 118 -6.37 -8.84 4.28
CA GLU A 118 -7.09 -9.52 5.36
C GLU A 118 -8.13 -10.52 4.84
N LYS A 119 -8.91 -10.14 3.82
CA LYS A 119 -9.91 -11.02 3.20
C LYS A 119 -9.25 -12.23 2.55
N LEU A 120 -8.13 -12.03 1.86
CA LEU A 120 -7.33 -13.12 1.31
C LEU A 120 -6.83 -14.06 2.41
N GLY A 121 -6.32 -13.53 3.53
CA GLY A 121 -5.89 -14.35 4.67
C GLY A 121 -7.02 -15.21 5.23
N LYS A 122 -8.22 -14.65 5.40
CA LYS A 122 -9.40 -15.41 5.86
C LYS A 122 -9.80 -16.52 4.89
N MET A 123 -9.65 -16.32 3.58
CA MET A 123 -9.94 -17.35 2.58
C MET A 123 -8.96 -18.54 2.68
N ILE A 124 -7.70 -18.29 3.01
CA ILE A 124 -6.70 -19.35 3.17
C ILE A 124 -6.94 -20.14 4.45
N VAL A 125 -7.07 -19.44 5.59
CA VAL A 125 -7.30 -20.10 6.90
C VAL A 125 -8.63 -20.85 6.92
N GLY A 126 -9.69 -20.28 6.33
CA GLY A 126 -11.00 -20.93 6.22
C GLY A 126 -11.03 -22.16 5.30
N TYR A 127 -9.97 -22.42 4.54
CA TYR A 127 -9.79 -23.64 3.75
C TYR A 127 -9.12 -24.78 4.53
N GLU A 128 -8.40 -24.48 5.63
CA GLU A 128 -7.75 -25.51 6.47
C GLU A 128 -8.73 -26.18 7.45
N ASP A 129 -9.87 -25.55 7.76
CA ASP A 129 -10.91 -26.08 8.65
C ASP A 129 -12.00 -26.94 7.94
N ARG A 130 -11.75 -27.40 6.71
CA ARG A 130 -12.65 -28.30 5.94
C ARG A 130 -11.95 -29.59 5.53
#